data_AF-A0A851F3X5-F1
#
_entry.id   AF-A0A851F3X5-F1
#
_cell.length_a   1.000
_cell.length_b   1.000
_cell.length_c   1.000
_cell.angle_alpha   90.00
_cell.angle_beta   90.00
_cell.angle_gamma   90.00
#
_symmetry.space_group_name_H-M   'P 1'
#
loop_
_entity.id
_entity.type
_entity.pdbx_description
1 polymer ?
#
loop_
_entity_poly.entity_id
_entity_poly.type
_entity_poly.pdbx_seq_one_letter_code
_entity_poly.pdbx_strand_id
1 'polypeptide(L)'
;MAPKAAALVLVLLAVAGARADVDPDQVASVIWKYFTELGNQAKETVDQLQLQQTELSKQINTLLKSDLQSVSAYAEDLQGRLVPFAVELQARLAQDSQRLKEQIRRELEELQAKLAPYADQVHQQIGTNIRQLRDKMSPYAEELRSRVDRGAGELQRALEPFASELRERLQDNADSIQASLSPYADRLQQQIDGGVESLKERLAPVADELKAQVGQSVAELRRGLSPYAQEVQDGLNRQLESLTAQMERAAEEMRARLAATSEELRAQLRPLAQELREAASGDAGSLRERLAPLAQQLNQRVGQSLEAFRQQAAPFGETFGKQLVQRLEEMRGKLDSGAAGVEDHLELLEKEVREKVAAFLST
;
A
#
# COMPACT_ATOMS: atom_id res chain seq x y z
N MET A 1 5.80 10.92 -117.86
CA MET A 1 5.32 12.07 -117.06
C MET A 1 6.34 13.19 -117.16
N ALA A 2 5.89 14.42 -117.47
CA ALA A 2 6.75 15.59 -117.34
C ALA A 2 7.08 15.78 -115.84
N PRO A 3 8.35 16.09 -115.47
CA PRO A 3 8.83 16.15 -114.09
C PRO A 3 8.02 17.11 -113.18
N LYS A 4 7.25 18.02 -113.78
CA LYS A 4 6.41 19.00 -113.08
C LYS A 4 5.14 18.40 -112.46
N ALA A 5 4.54 17.35 -113.02
CA ALA A 5 3.34 16.71 -112.47
C ALA A 5 3.65 15.88 -111.21
N ALA A 6 4.83 15.28 -111.14
CA ALA A 6 5.29 14.52 -109.98
C ALA A 6 5.54 15.41 -108.75
N ALA A 7 5.97 16.66 -108.97
CA ALA A 7 6.17 17.63 -107.89
C ALA A 7 4.85 18.03 -107.21
N LEU A 8 3.75 18.13 -107.97
CA LEU A 8 2.45 18.53 -107.45
C LEU A 8 1.81 17.43 -106.57
N VAL A 9 2.02 16.16 -106.92
CA VAL A 9 1.59 15.00 -106.12
C VAL A 9 2.39 14.86 -104.82
N LEU A 10 3.69 15.16 -104.85
CA LEU A 10 4.54 15.16 -103.65
C LEU A 10 4.13 16.25 -102.65
N VAL A 11 3.74 17.43 -103.13
CA VAL A 11 3.23 18.50 -102.26
C VAL A 11 1.88 18.12 -101.64
N LEU A 12 0.96 17.52 -102.42
CA LEU A 12 -0.33 17.06 -101.89
C LEU A 12 -0.20 15.91 -100.87
N LEU A 13 0.77 15.01 -101.04
CA LEU A 13 1.08 13.93 -100.09
C LEU A 13 1.72 14.44 -98.79
N ALA A 14 2.57 15.48 -98.86
CA ALA A 14 3.12 16.13 -97.68
C ALA A 14 2.04 16.88 -96.88
N VAL A 15 1.07 17.47 -97.58
CA VAL A 15 -0.07 18.20 -96.99
C VAL A 15 -1.08 17.25 -96.31
N ALA A 16 -1.32 16.05 -96.87
CA ALA A 16 -2.24 15.07 -96.26
C ALA A 16 -1.60 14.27 -95.08
N GLY A 17 -0.27 14.20 -95.03
CA GLY A 17 0.47 13.46 -93.99
C GLY A 17 0.82 14.27 -92.74
N ALA A 18 0.73 15.61 -92.80
CA ALA A 18 0.97 16.49 -91.66
C ALA A 18 -0.36 17.05 -91.14
N ARG A 19 -0.64 16.88 -89.83
CA ARG A 19 -1.68 17.63 -89.11
C ARG A 19 -1.28 19.12 -88.97
N ALA A 20 -1.06 19.79 -90.09
CA ALA A 20 -0.88 21.22 -90.15
C ALA A 20 -2.13 21.80 -90.83
N ASP A 21 -2.73 22.82 -90.22
CA ASP A 21 -3.80 23.63 -90.78
C ASP A 21 -3.33 24.18 -92.13
N VAL A 22 -3.71 23.53 -93.24
CA VAL A 22 -3.31 23.97 -94.57
C VAL A 22 -4.43 24.86 -95.10
N ASP A 23 -4.10 26.14 -95.20
CA ASP A 23 -4.98 27.18 -95.72
C ASP A 23 -5.45 26.79 -97.13
N PRO A 24 -6.76 26.51 -97.33
CA PRO A 24 -7.30 26.07 -98.61
C PRO A 24 -6.95 27.02 -99.75
N ASP A 25 -6.79 28.31 -99.45
CA ASP A 25 -6.45 29.35 -100.43
C ASP A 25 -5.03 29.19 -100.97
N GLN A 26 -4.08 28.67 -100.17
CA GLN A 26 -2.71 28.45 -100.64
C GLN A 26 -2.63 27.27 -101.61
N VAL A 27 -3.32 26.17 -101.31
CA VAL A 27 -3.37 25.00 -102.21
C VAL A 27 -4.11 25.38 -103.50
N ALA A 28 -5.22 26.11 -103.38
CA ALA A 28 -5.93 26.66 -104.52
C ALA A 28 -5.03 27.59 -105.37
N SER A 29 -4.18 28.43 -104.75
CA SER A 29 -3.28 29.33 -105.47
C SER A 29 -2.20 28.61 -106.27
N VAL A 30 -1.64 27.52 -105.74
CA VAL A 30 -0.60 26.73 -106.44
C VAL A 30 -1.22 26.00 -107.63
N ILE A 31 -2.42 25.46 -107.45
CA ILE A 31 -3.20 24.84 -108.53
C ILE A 31 -3.59 25.91 -109.58
N TRP A 32 -4.05 27.10 -109.16
CA TRP A 32 -4.39 28.19 -110.07
C TRP A 32 -3.19 28.69 -110.87
N LYS A 33 -2.01 28.87 -110.25
CA LYS A 33 -0.78 29.24 -110.96
C LYS A 33 -0.43 28.23 -112.04
N TYR A 34 -0.51 26.94 -111.73
CA TYR A 34 -0.20 25.86 -112.68
C TYR A 34 -1.17 25.87 -113.87
N PHE A 35 -2.48 26.04 -113.62
CA PHE A 35 -3.48 26.15 -114.69
C PHE A 35 -3.31 27.42 -115.53
N THR A 36 -2.93 28.54 -114.91
CA THR A 36 -2.70 29.82 -115.62
C THR A 36 -1.47 29.75 -116.53
N GLU A 37 -0.40 29.11 -116.06
CA GLU A 37 0.85 28.94 -116.81
C GLU A 37 0.66 27.99 -118.01
N LEU A 38 -0.14 26.93 -117.83
CA LEU A 38 -0.56 26.03 -118.91
C LEU A 38 -1.47 26.74 -119.93
N GLY A 39 -2.41 27.58 -119.46
CA GLY A 39 -3.31 28.36 -120.30
C GLY A 39 -2.61 29.44 -121.13
N ASN A 40 -1.58 30.08 -120.58
CA ASN A 40 -0.76 31.06 -121.31
C ASN A 40 0.12 30.40 -122.38
N GLN A 41 0.70 29.22 -122.10
CA GLN A 41 1.46 28.44 -123.09
C GLN A 41 0.57 27.95 -124.24
N ALA A 42 -0.70 27.60 -123.96
CA ALA A 42 -1.66 27.26 -125.00
C ALA A 42 -2.06 28.47 -125.87
N LYS A 43 -2.13 29.68 -125.30
CA LYS A 43 -2.51 30.91 -126.00
C LYS A 43 -1.42 31.41 -126.96
N GLU A 44 -0.14 31.29 -126.59
CA GLU A 44 1.00 31.63 -127.45
C GLU A 44 1.13 30.69 -128.66
N THR A 45 0.72 29.42 -128.53
CA THR A 45 0.66 28.47 -129.65
C THR A 45 -0.53 28.68 -130.59
N VAL A 46 -1.56 29.42 -130.20
CA VAL A 46 -2.77 29.68 -131.01
C VAL A 46 -2.57 30.87 -131.97
N ASP A 47 -1.76 31.88 -131.61
CA ASP A 47 -1.47 33.03 -132.49
C ASP A 47 -0.51 32.69 -133.64
N GLN A 48 0.23 31.57 -133.56
CA GLN A 48 1.06 31.04 -134.66
C GLN A 48 0.32 30.09 -135.63
N LEU A 49 -0.95 29.76 -135.38
CA LEU A 49 -1.71 28.73 -136.13
C LEU A 49 -2.92 29.30 -136.90
N GLN A 50 -2.70 30.39 -137.62
CA GLN A 50 -3.74 31.03 -138.44
C GLN A 50 -3.94 30.40 -139.83
N LEU A 51 -3.51 29.15 -140.06
CA LEU A 51 -3.66 28.49 -141.36
C LEU A 51 -4.29 27.08 -141.39
N GLN A 52 -4.70 26.44 -140.29
CA GLN A 52 -5.42 25.15 -140.39
C GLN A 52 -6.44 24.92 -139.24
N GLN A 53 -7.73 25.20 -139.47
CA GLN A 53 -8.80 25.14 -138.44
C GLN A 53 -9.55 23.80 -138.29
N THR A 54 -9.29 22.77 -139.08
CA THR A 54 -10.17 21.56 -139.10
C THR A 54 -9.67 20.39 -138.25
N GLU A 55 -8.39 20.37 -137.83
CA GLU A 55 -7.77 19.24 -137.12
C GLU A 55 -7.93 19.30 -135.58
N LEU A 56 -8.19 20.48 -135.00
CA LEU A 56 -8.08 20.75 -133.56
C LEU A 56 -9.23 20.14 -132.72
N SER A 57 -10.47 20.19 -133.21
CA SER A 57 -11.65 19.74 -132.46
C SER A 57 -11.65 18.23 -132.20
N LYS A 58 -11.01 17.43 -133.06
CA LYS A 58 -10.83 15.99 -132.83
C LYS A 58 -9.84 15.71 -131.70
N GLN A 59 -8.81 16.53 -131.53
CA GLN A 59 -7.77 16.30 -130.51
C GLN A 59 -8.31 16.53 -129.09
N ILE A 60 -9.13 17.57 -128.88
CA ILE A 60 -9.69 17.89 -127.57
C ILE A 60 -10.63 16.79 -127.04
N ASN A 61 -11.52 16.27 -127.89
CA ASN A 61 -12.46 15.23 -127.49
C ASN A 61 -11.72 13.93 -127.09
N THR A 62 -10.63 13.62 -127.81
CA THR A 62 -9.79 12.47 -127.51
C THR A 62 -9.06 12.63 -126.17
N LEU A 63 -8.57 13.85 -125.87
CA LEU A 63 -7.90 14.17 -124.61
C LEU A 63 -8.84 14.04 -123.40
N LEU A 64 -10.05 14.61 -123.46
CA LEU A 64 -10.96 14.60 -122.32
C LEU A 64 -11.41 13.18 -121.91
N LYS A 65 -11.63 12.32 -122.90
CA LYS A 65 -11.98 10.90 -122.66
C LYS A 65 -10.80 10.13 -122.07
N SER A 66 -9.59 10.42 -122.55
CA SER A 66 -8.35 9.87 -121.98
C SER A 66 -8.15 10.31 -120.53
N ASP A 67 -8.46 11.57 -120.20
CA ASP A 67 -8.28 12.09 -118.84
C ASP A 67 -9.28 11.47 -117.86
N LEU A 68 -10.56 11.33 -118.23
CA LEU A 68 -11.56 10.68 -117.36
C LEU A 68 -11.24 9.21 -117.07
N GLN A 69 -10.77 8.47 -118.08
CA GLN A 69 -10.32 7.09 -117.88
C GLN A 69 -9.07 7.01 -117.02
N SER A 70 -8.17 8.00 -117.10
CA SER A 70 -6.99 8.04 -116.25
C SER A 70 -7.34 8.32 -114.78
N VAL A 71 -8.31 9.19 -114.51
CA VAL A 71 -8.79 9.48 -113.15
C VAL A 71 -9.46 8.26 -112.51
N SER A 72 -10.31 7.52 -113.24
CA SER A 72 -10.94 6.32 -112.68
C SER A 72 -9.91 5.23 -112.39
N ALA A 73 -8.94 5.03 -113.29
CA ALA A 73 -7.83 4.11 -113.06
C ALA A 73 -6.98 4.52 -111.85
N TYR A 74 -6.82 5.83 -111.61
CA TYR A 74 -6.10 6.33 -110.44
C TYR A 74 -6.85 6.09 -109.13
N ALA A 75 -8.17 6.27 -109.11
CA ALA A 75 -8.99 6.01 -107.94
C ALA A 75 -8.98 4.51 -107.56
N GLU A 76 -9.03 3.64 -108.58
CA GLU A 76 -8.98 2.18 -108.39
C GLU A 76 -7.59 1.71 -107.93
N ASP A 77 -6.50 2.28 -108.48
CA ASP A 77 -5.13 2.05 -107.99
C ASP A 77 -4.94 2.56 -106.55
N LEU A 78 -5.51 3.71 -106.20
CA LEU A 78 -5.47 4.27 -104.84
C LEU A 78 -6.21 3.36 -103.86
N GLN A 79 -7.42 2.91 -104.21
CA GLN A 79 -8.19 1.97 -103.39
C GLN A 79 -7.46 0.63 -103.24
N GLY A 80 -6.86 0.13 -104.34
CA GLY A 80 -6.04 -1.08 -104.36
C GLY A 80 -4.80 -1.00 -103.46
N ARG A 81 -4.27 0.20 -103.18
CA ARG A 81 -3.11 0.42 -102.30
C ARG A 81 -3.48 0.73 -100.85
N LEU A 82 -4.59 1.42 -100.60
CA LEU A 82 -4.97 1.87 -99.25
C LEU A 82 -5.40 0.71 -98.33
N VAL A 83 -6.16 -0.25 -98.86
CA VAL A 83 -6.59 -1.42 -98.08
C VAL A 83 -5.40 -2.26 -97.58
N PRO A 84 -4.46 -2.70 -98.45
CA PRO A 84 -3.29 -3.43 -97.97
C PRO A 84 -2.39 -2.58 -97.06
N PHE A 85 -2.28 -1.27 -97.30
CA PHE A 85 -1.56 -0.37 -96.39
C PHE A 85 -2.18 -0.34 -94.98
N ALA A 86 -3.50 -0.24 -94.86
CA ALA A 86 -4.19 -0.24 -93.56
C ALA A 86 -4.03 -1.58 -92.81
N VAL A 87 -4.10 -2.70 -93.53
CA VAL A 87 -3.88 -4.03 -92.96
C VAL A 87 -2.42 -4.20 -92.49
N GLU A 88 -1.46 -3.75 -93.30
CA GLU A 88 -0.05 -3.79 -92.94
C GLU A 88 0.25 -2.90 -91.73
N LEU A 89 -0.36 -1.71 -91.65
CA LEU A 89 -0.23 -0.81 -90.51
C LEU A 89 -0.79 -1.45 -89.22
N GLN A 90 -1.97 -2.08 -89.28
CA GLN A 90 -2.57 -2.75 -88.13
C GLN A 90 -1.70 -3.93 -87.66
N ALA A 91 -1.16 -4.72 -88.60
CA ALA A 91 -0.25 -5.82 -88.29
C ALA A 91 1.05 -5.33 -87.63
N ARG A 92 1.64 -4.25 -88.16
CA ARG A 92 2.83 -3.60 -87.56
C ARG A 92 2.55 -3.10 -86.15
N LEU A 93 1.43 -2.41 -85.92
CA LEU A 93 1.06 -1.92 -84.59
C LEU A 93 0.84 -3.05 -83.57
N ALA A 94 0.20 -4.15 -83.98
CA ALA A 94 0.02 -5.32 -83.12
C ALA A 94 1.37 -5.95 -82.76
N GLN A 95 2.27 -6.07 -83.73
CA GLN A 95 3.62 -6.59 -83.53
C GLN A 95 4.46 -5.69 -82.61
N ASP A 96 4.44 -4.38 -82.82
CA ASP A 96 5.18 -3.43 -82.01
C ASP A 96 4.66 -3.37 -80.57
N SER A 97 3.34 -3.48 -80.38
CA SER A 97 2.74 -3.59 -79.04
C SER A 97 3.18 -4.86 -78.29
N GLN A 98 3.23 -6.00 -78.99
CA GLN A 98 3.76 -7.25 -78.41
C GLN A 98 5.22 -7.12 -78.03
N ARG A 99 6.06 -6.55 -78.92
CA ARG A 99 7.48 -6.29 -78.64
C ARG A 99 7.66 -5.37 -77.43
N LEU A 100 6.88 -4.30 -77.34
CA LEU A 100 6.92 -3.35 -76.23
C LEU A 100 6.53 -4.04 -74.91
N LYS A 101 5.47 -4.85 -74.91
CA LYS A 101 5.04 -5.61 -73.73
C LYS A 101 6.14 -6.55 -73.24
N GLU A 102 6.84 -7.20 -74.17
CA GLU A 102 7.92 -8.12 -73.87
C GLU A 102 9.18 -7.40 -73.37
N GLN A 103 9.48 -6.21 -73.91
CA GLN A 103 10.52 -5.32 -73.39
C GLN A 103 10.22 -4.84 -71.96
N ILE A 104 9.01 -4.33 -71.69
CA ILE A 104 8.60 -3.89 -70.34
C ILE A 104 8.71 -5.03 -69.34
N ARG A 105 8.28 -6.23 -69.72
CA ARG A 105 8.38 -7.40 -68.85
C ARG A 105 9.83 -7.72 -68.51
N ARG A 106 10.73 -7.72 -69.51
CA ARG A 106 12.17 -7.95 -69.30
C ARG A 106 12.78 -6.86 -68.43
N GLU A 107 12.46 -5.59 -68.66
CA GLU A 107 12.96 -4.49 -67.83
C GLU A 107 12.49 -4.58 -66.38
N LEU A 108 11.24 -5.01 -66.14
CA LEU A 108 10.73 -5.26 -64.78
C LEU A 108 11.42 -6.45 -64.10
N GLU A 109 11.63 -7.56 -64.82
CA GLU A 109 12.36 -8.72 -64.31
C GLU A 109 13.82 -8.34 -63.99
N GLU A 110 14.48 -7.55 -64.85
CA GLU A 110 15.81 -7.01 -64.60
C GLU A 110 15.85 -6.05 -63.42
N LEU A 111 14.87 -5.15 -63.28
CA LEU A 111 14.78 -4.22 -62.16
C LEU A 111 14.60 -4.98 -60.85
N GLN A 112 13.73 -5.99 -60.83
CA GLN A 112 13.54 -6.84 -59.65
C GLN A 112 14.81 -7.60 -59.30
N ALA A 113 15.49 -8.18 -60.29
CA ALA A 113 16.78 -8.85 -60.09
C ALA A 113 17.87 -7.90 -59.59
N LYS A 114 17.87 -6.64 -60.05
CA LYS A 114 18.79 -5.60 -59.59
C LYS A 114 18.45 -5.11 -58.17
N LEU A 115 17.18 -5.04 -57.78
CA LEU A 115 16.73 -4.54 -56.47
C LEU A 115 16.85 -5.56 -55.33
N ALA A 116 16.63 -6.85 -55.61
CA ALA A 116 16.76 -7.92 -54.62
C ALA A 116 18.07 -7.88 -53.80
N PRO A 117 19.27 -7.76 -54.40
CA PRO A 117 20.51 -7.69 -53.64
C PRO A 117 20.64 -6.42 -52.79
N TYR A 118 20.03 -5.29 -53.18
CA TYR A 118 20.01 -4.08 -52.35
C TYR A 118 19.18 -4.28 -51.09
N ALA A 119 18.02 -4.94 -51.19
CA ALA A 119 17.19 -5.25 -50.03
C ALA A 119 17.92 -6.16 -49.04
N ASP A 120 18.59 -7.20 -49.54
CA ASP A 120 19.43 -8.09 -48.73
C ASP A 120 20.59 -7.34 -48.07
N GLN A 121 21.27 -6.46 -48.82
CA GLN A 121 22.36 -5.65 -48.29
C GLN A 121 21.89 -4.70 -47.17
N VAL A 122 20.73 -4.06 -47.33
CA VAL A 122 20.14 -3.21 -46.28
C VAL A 122 19.80 -4.04 -45.04
N HIS A 123 19.19 -5.21 -45.20
CA HIS A 123 18.87 -6.09 -44.07
C HIS A 123 20.13 -6.53 -43.32
N GLN A 124 21.19 -6.92 -44.05
CA GLN A 124 22.48 -7.29 -43.46
C GLN A 124 23.16 -6.12 -42.75
N GLN A 125 23.10 -4.91 -43.32
CA GLN A 125 23.64 -3.70 -42.68
C GLN A 125 22.89 -3.37 -41.38
N ILE A 126 21.56 -3.44 -41.38
CA ILE A 126 20.75 -3.24 -40.17
C ILE A 126 21.11 -4.28 -39.11
N GLY A 127 21.15 -5.56 -39.47
CA GLY A 127 21.50 -6.64 -38.53
C GLY A 127 22.93 -6.49 -37.98
N THR A 128 23.86 -5.98 -38.78
CA THR A 128 25.23 -5.69 -38.35
C THR A 128 25.28 -4.49 -37.40
N ASN A 129 24.57 -3.39 -37.72
CA ASN A 129 24.50 -2.21 -36.88
C ASN A 129 23.86 -2.50 -35.52
N ILE A 130 22.80 -3.33 -35.46
CA ILE A 130 22.18 -3.76 -34.21
C ILE A 130 23.15 -4.58 -33.36
N ARG A 131 23.90 -5.52 -33.97
CA ARG A 131 24.93 -6.30 -33.26
C ARG A 131 26.03 -5.38 -32.72
N GLN A 132 26.56 -4.48 -33.54
CA GLN A 132 27.57 -3.52 -33.10
C GLN A 132 27.06 -2.60 -31.98
N LEU A 133 25.80 -2.14 -32.04
CA LEU A 133 25.20 -1.35 -30.99
C LEU A 133 25.10 -2.14 -29.69
N ARG A 134 24.62 -3.39 -29.75
CA ARG A 134 24.56 -4.29 -28.58
C ARG A 134 25.96 -4.51 -27.99
N ASP A 135 26.94 -4.80 -28.82
CA ASP A 135 28.31 -5.07 -28.38
C ASP A 135 28.94 -3.82 -27.76
N LYS A 136 28.61 -2.62 -28.26
CA LYS A 136 28.99 -1.33 -27.64
C LYS A 136 28.25 -1.05 -26.33
N MET A 137 27.00 -1.47 -26.18
CA MET A 137 26.17 -1.21 -24.98
C MET A 137 26.43 -2.19 -23.83
N SER A 138 26.81 -3.44 -24.13
CA SER A 138 27.10 -4.47 -23.12
C SER A 138 28.07 -4.01 -22.01
N PRO A 139 29.24 -3.42 -22.33
CA PRO A 139 30.17 -2.98 -21.28
C PRO A 139 29.60 -1.86 -20.40
N TYR A 140 28.76 -0.96 -20.94
CA TYR A 140 28.10 0.07 -20.12
C TYR A 140 27.08 -0.54 -19.15
N ALA A 141 26.34 -1.56 -19.58
CA ALA A 141 25.40 -2.26 -18.71
C ALA A 141 26.12 -3.03 -17.58
N GLU A 142 27.24 -3.69 -17.92
CA GLU A 142 28.10 -4.37 -16.94
C GLU A 142 28.74 -3.39 -15.95
N GLU A 143 29.23 -2.24 -16.44
CA GLU A 143 29.80 -1.19 -15.59
C GLU A 143 28.73 -0.60 -14.65
N LEU A 144 27.53 -0.31 -15.16
CA LEU A 144 26.43 0.19 -14.34
C LEU A 144 26.06 -0.81 -13.24
N ARG A 145 25.94 -2.10 -13.58
CA ARG A 145 25.69 -3.17 -12.61
C ARG A 145 26.80 -3.20 -11.55
N SER A 146 28.06 -3.18 -11.96
CA SER A 146 29.21 -3.17 -11.04
C SER A 146 29.22 -1.94 -10.11
N ARG A 147 28.81 -0.77 -10.60
CA ARG A 147 28.69 0.45 -9.79
C ARG A 147 27.55 0.34 -8.78
N VAL A 148 26.40 -0.19 -9.18
CA VAL A 148 25.26 -0.43 -8.30
C VAL A 148 25.62 -1.44 -7.20
N ASP A 149 26.23 -2.56 -7.55
CA ASP A 149 26.62 -3.61 -6.59
C ASP A 149 27.64 -3.07 -5.58
N ARG A 150 28.62 -2.27 -6.02
CA ARG A 150 29.58 -1.59 -5.13
C ARG A 150 28.89 -0.58 -4.22
N GLY A 151 28.03 0.28 -4.76
CA GLY A 151 27.29 1.27 -3.98
C GLY A 151 26.38 0.62 -2.92
N ALA A 152 25.71 -0.49 -3.26
CA ALA A 152 24.93 -1.27 -2.31
C ALA A 152 25.81 -1.86 -1.19
N GLY A 153 26.97 -2.41 -1.54
CA GLY A 153 27.93 -2.94 -0.56
C GLY A 153 28.55 -1.87 0.34
N GLU A 154 28.84 -0.68 -0.20
CA GLU A 154 29.32 0.47 0.58
C GLU A 154 28.23 1.00 1.53
N LEU A 155 26.99 1.11 1.06
CA LEU A 155 25.85 1.49 1.89
C LEU A 155 25.64 0.49 3.03
N GLN A 156 25.69 -0.81 2.74
CA GLN A 156 25.58 -1.85 3.77
C GLN A 156 26.68 -1.69 4.83
N ARG A 157 27.95 -1.56 4.42
CA ARG A 157 29.08 -1.36 5.35
C ARG A 157 28.95 -0.06 6.14
N ALA A 158 28.42 1.00 5.55
CA ALA A 158 28.20 2.28 6.21
C ALA A 158 27.08 2.20 7.25
N LEU A 159 26.02 1.42 7.00
CA LEU A 159 24.87 1.26 7.91
C LEU A 159 25.14 0.28 9.05
N GLU A 160 26.03 -0.68 8.87
CA GLU A 160 26.37 -1.71 9.86
C GLU A 160 26.80 -1.15 11.24
N PRO A 161 27.70 -0.15 11.35
CA PRO A 161 28.05 0.43 12.64
C PRO A 161 26.85 1.16 13.29
N PHE A 162 26.00 1.86 12.53
CA PHE A 162 24.80 2.51 13.08
C PHE A 162 23.80 1.50 13.63
N ALA A 163 23.59 0.38 12.92
CA ALA A 163 22.72 -0.68 13.38
C ALA A 163 23.28 -1.34 14.65
N SER A 164 24.60 -1.51 14.74
CA SER A 164 25.27 -2.00 15.95
C SER A 164 25.13 -1.04 17.12
N GLU A 165 25.40 0.25 16.91
CA GLU A 165 25.27 1.29 17.93
C GLU A 165 23.83 1.43 18.42
N LEU A 166 22.85 1.36 17.51
CA LEU A 166 21.43 1.38 17.90
C LEU A 166 21.09 0.16 18.77
N ARG A 167 21.61 -1.03 18.43
CA ARG A 167 21.40 -2.24 19.23
C ARG A 167 22.02 -2.11 20.62
N GLU A 168 23.24 -1.60 20.70
CA GLU A 168 23.95 -1.37 21.97
C GLU A 168 23.22 -0.34 22.83
N ARG A 169 22.82 0.81 22.28
CA ARG A 169 22.02 1.82 23.00
C ARG A 169 20.67 1.30 23.47
N LEU A 170 20.00 0.45 22.69
CA LEU A 170 18.73 -0.17 23.10
C LEU A 170 18.96 -1.14 24.26
N GLN A 171 20.04 -1.92 24.21
CA GLN A 171 20.42 -2.83 25.29
C GLN A 171 20.79 -2.06 26.57
N ASP A 172 21.64 -1.04 26.48
CA ASP A 172 22.03 -0.19 27.62
C ASP A 172 20.81 0.49 28.27
N ASN A 173 19.86 0.96 27.46
CA ASN A 173 18.62 1.54 27.97
C ASN A 173 17.76 0.50 28.69
N ALA A 174 17.67 -0.73 28.16
CA ALA A 174 16.94 -1.81 28.83
C ALA A 174 17.60 -2.15 30.18
N ASP A 175 18.92 -2.29 30.21
CA ASP A 175 19.69 -2.56 31.43
C ASP A 175 19.55 -1.42 32.44
N SER A 176 19.56 -0.16 31.99
CA SER A 176 19.35 1.02 32.84
C SER A 176 17.94 1.08 33.43
N ILE A 177 16.91 0.72 32.65
CA ILE A 177 15.52 0.65 33.14
C ILE A 177 15.41 -0.44 34.20
N GLN A 178 15.96 -1.63 33.94
CA GLN A 178 15.99 -2.73 34.90
C GLN A 178 16.70 -2.33 36.20
N ALA A 179 17.89 -1.73 36.10
CA ALA A 179 18.65 -1.25 37.26
C ALA A 179 17.91 -0.17 38.06
N SER A 180 17.14 0.69 37.39
CA SER A 180 16.35 1.74 38.04
C SER A 180 15.12 1.20 38.76
N LEU A 181 14.51 0.12 38.26
CA LEU A 181 13.25 -0.43 38.78
C LEU A 181 13.41 -1.52 39.81
N SER A 182 14.50 -2.30 39.78
CA SER A 182 14.79 -3.34 40.77
C SER A 182 14.67 -2.82 42.23
N PRO A 183 15.24 -1.63 42.57
CA PRO A 183 15.11 -1.07 43.92
C PRO A 183 13.67 -0.74 44.34
N TYR A 184 12.75 -0.51 43.40
CA TYR A 184 11.36 -0.23 43.74
C TYR A 184 10.61 -1.49 44.18
N ALA A 185 10.90 -2.64 43.57
CA ALA A 185 10.36 -3.92 44.03
C ALA A 185 10.86 -4.26 45.43
N ASP A 186 12.15 -4.03 45.70
CA ASP A 186 12.73 -4.22 47.03
C ASP A 186 12.11 -3.27 48.06
N ARG A 187 11.94 -1.99 47.68
CA ARG A 187 11.30 -0.99 48.54
C ARG A 187 9.83 -1.32 48.81
N LEU A 188 9.11 -1.82 47.82
CA LEU A 188 7.72 -2.27 47.99
C LEU A 188 7.66 -3.45 48.97
N GLN A 189 8.55 -4.44 48.84
CA GLN A 189 8.64 -5.55 49.78
C GLN A 189 8.95 -5.07 51.21
N GLN A 190 9.88 -4.11 51.37
CA GLN A 190 10.17 -3.51 52.67
C GLN A 190 8.99 -2.73 53.25
N GLN A 191 8.23 -2.02 52.41
CA GLN A 191 7.02 -1.30 52.84
C GLN A 191 5.90 -2.26 53.26
N ILE A 192 5.75 -3.39 52.56
CA ILE A 192 4.82 -4.46 52.94
C ILE A 192 5.21 -5.02 54.30
N ASP A 193 6.48 -5.42 54.46
CA ASP A 193 6.97 -6.03 55.68
C ASP A 193 6.87 -5.04 56.87
N GLY A 194 7.26 -3.77 56.67
CA GLY A 194 7.17 -2.74 57.69
C GLY A 194 5.73 -2.31 58.01
N GLY A 195 4.83 -2.30 57.02
CA GLY A 195 3.42 -2.02 57.22
C GLY A 195 2.73 -3.12 58.03
N VAL A 196 3.04 -4.38 57.74
CA VAL A 196 2.57 -5.55 58.49
C VAL A 196 3.09 -5.51 59.93
N GLU A 197 4.37 -5.22 60.14
CA GLU A 197 4.94 -5.13 61.49
C GLU A 197 4.35 -3.97 62.27
N SER A 198 4.20 -2.78 61.66
CA SER A 198 3.57 -1.63 62.30
C SER A 198 2.11 -1.91 62.70
N LEU A 199 1.38 -2.68 61.90
CA LEU A 199 0.03 -3.13 62.25
C LEU A 199 0.06 -4.02 63.50
N LYS A 200 0.99 -4.98 63.57
CA LYS A 200 1.19 -5.83 64.76
C LYS A 200 1.54 -4.99 66.00
N GLU A 201 2.49 -4.07 65.88
CA GLU A 201 2.93 -3.19 66.98
C GLU A 201 1.82 -2.25 67.48
N ARG A 202 0.91 -1.81 66.62
CA ARG A 202 -0.22 -0.95 67.01
C ARG A 202 -1.35 -1.71 67.68
N LEU A 203 -1.62 -2.93 67.22
CA LEU A 203 -2.81 -3.68 67.66
C LEU A 203 -2.50 -4.67 68.81
N ALA A 204 -1.28 -5.19 68.93
CA ALA A 204 -0.90 -6.06 70.05
C ALA A 204 -1.05 -5.39 71.44
N PRO A 205 -0.63 -4.12 71.64
CA PRO A 205 -0.82 -3.43 72.92
C PRO A 205 -2.28 -3.23 73.30
N VAL A 206 -3.20 -3.16 72.33
CA VAL A 206 -4.64 -3.00 72.63
C VAL A 206 -5.19 -4.24 73.34
N ALA A 207 -4.74 -5.43 72.92
CA ALA A 207 -5.09 -6.68 73.60
C ALA A 207 -4.47 -6.77 75.00
N ASP A 208 -3.22 -6.29 75.17
CA ASP A 208 -2.58 -6.20 76.49
C ASP A 208 -3.26 -5.21 77.42
N GLU A 209 -3.61 -4.03 76.92
CA GLU A 209 -4.28 -2.99 77.69
C GLU A 209 -5.67 -3.43 78.14
N LEU A 210 -6.43 -4.08 77.23
CA LEU A 210 -7.73 -4.68 77.57
C LEU A 210 -7.58 -5.73 78.69
N LYS A 211 -6.58 -6.61 78.60
CA LYS A 211 -6.29 -7.60 79.64
C LYS A 211 -5.93 -6.95 80.97
N ALA A 212 -5.09 -5.92 80.95
CA ALA A 212 -4.64 -5.22 82.16
C ALA A 212 -5.78 -4.48 82.86
N GLN A 213 -6.60 -3.74 82.12
CA GLN A 213 -7.75 -3.01 82.67
C GLN A 213 -8.77 -3.95 83.28
N VAL A 214 -9.15 -5.03 82.58
CA VAL A 214 -10.05 -6.04 83.13
C VAL A 214 -9.49 -6.63 84.42
N GLY A 215 -8.19 -6.97 84.45
CA GLY A 215 -7.53 -7.47 85.66
C GLY A 215 -7.60 -6.47 86.83
N GLN A 216 -7.39 -5.19 86.55
CA GLN A 216 -7.51 -4.12 87.55
C GLN A 216 -8.94 -3.99 88.08
N SER A 217 -9.93 -3.89 87.20
CA SER A 217 -11.33 -3.74 87.61
C SER A 217 -11.83 -4.96 88.37
N VAL A 218 -11.40 -6.16 87.99
CA VAL A 218 -11.68 -7.40 88.75
C VAL A 218 -11.08 -7.32 90.16
N ALA A 219 -9.85 -6.81 90.31
CA ALA A 219 -9.22 -6.66 91.62
C ALA A 219 -9.93 -5.63 92.50
N GLU A 220 -10.38 -4.51 91.92
CA GLU A 220 -11.18 -3.48 92.60
C GLU A 220 -12.54 -4.03 93.05
N LEU A 221 -13.23 -4.77 92.17
CA LEU A 221 -14.46 -5.50 92.50
C LEU A 221 -14.26 -6.46 93.67
N ARG A 222 -13.22 -7.30 93.64
CA ARG A 222 -12.89 -8.21 94.77
C ARG A 222 -12.72 -7.46 96.08
N ARG A 223 -12.06 -6.30 96.05
CA ARG A 223 -11.84 -5.47 97.24
C ARG A 223 -13.15 -4.92 97.79
N GLY A 224 -14.02 -4.43 96.91
CA GLY A 224 -15.38 -3.96 97.24
C GLY A 224 -16.28 -5.05 97.82
N LEU A 225 -15.99 -6.33 97.54
CA LEU A 225 -16.74 -7.48 98.07
C LEU A 225 -16.35 -7.89 99.49
N SER A 226 -15.22 -7.39 100.03
CA SER A 226 -14.74 -7.69 101.39
C SER A 226 -15.76 -7.54 102.54
N PRO A 227 -16.75 -6.60 102.48
CA PRO A 227 -17.74 -6.44 103.56
C PRO A 227 -18.86 -7.49 103.59
N TYR A 228 -19.06 -8.29 102.54
CA TYR A 228 -20.20 -9.20 102.43
C TYR A 228 -19.94 -10.59 103.05
N ALA A 229 -21.02 -11.36 103.23
CA ALA A 229 -20.93 -12.73 103.73
C ALA A 229 -20.03 -13.62 102.84
N GLN A 230 -19.29 -14.53 103.47
CA GLN A 230 -18.30 -15.40 102.83
C GLN A 230 -18.87 -16.17 101.62
N GLU A 231 -20.11 -16.65 101.71
CA GLU A 231 -20.77 -17.41 100.64
C GLU A 231 -21.05 -16.56 99.39
N VAL A 232 -21.40 -15.28 99.58
CA VAL A 232 -21.58 -14.30 98.50
C VAL A 232 -20.23 -13.93 97.89
N GLN A 233 -19.20 -13.76 98.71
CA GLN A 233 -17.82 -13.54 98.25
C GLN A 233 -17.32 -14.71 97.40
N ASP A 234 -17.49 -15.96 97.86
CA ASP A 234 -17.04 -17.15 97.14
C ASP A 234 -17.80 -17.37 95.82
N GLY A 235 -19.09 -17.01 95.78
CA GLY A 235 -19.91 -17.06 94.56
C GLY A 235 -19.47 -16.04 93.51
N LEU A 236 -19.21 -14.79 93.93
CA LEU A 236 -18.80 -13.70 93.05
C LEU A 236 -17.33 -13.83 92.62
N ASN A 237 -16.44 -14.30 93.50
CA ASN A 237 -15.04 -14.58 93.16
C ASN A 237 -14.92 -15.61 92.02
N ARG A 238 -15.74 -16.67 92.04
CA ARG A 238 -15.81 -17.67 90.96
C ARG A 238 -16.31 -17.07 89.64
N GLN A 239 -17.27 -16.14 89.67
CA GLN A 239 -17.72 -15.43 88.47
C GLN A 239 -16.62 -14.51 87.90
N LEU A 240 -15.90 -13.80 88.77
CA LEU A 240 -14.77 -12.93 88.38
C LEU A 240 -13.59 -13.72 87.79
N GLU A 241 -13.28 -14.91 88.33
CA GLU A 241 -12.26 -15.81 87.76
C GLU A 241 -12.67 -16.31 86.39
N SER A 242 -13.92 -16.72 86.23
CA SER A 242 -14.47 -17.15 84.95
C SER A 242 -14.47 -16.03 83.92
N LEU A 243 -14.73 -14.79 84.34
CA LEU A 243 -14.63 -13.61 83.49
C LEU A 243 -13.19 -13.38 83.03
N THR A 244 -12.25 -13.36 83.98
CA THR A 244 -10.82 -13.18 83.69
C THR A 244 -10.31 -14.23 82.69
N ALA A 245 -10.63 -15.51 82.90
CA ALA A 245 -10.19 -16.58 82.01
C ALA A 245 -10.77 -16.46 80.58
N GLN A 246 -12.01 -15.96 80.43
CA GLN A 246 -12.58 -15.70 79.11
C GLN A 246 -11.91 -14.51 78.42
N MET A 247 -11.54 -13.49 79.19
CA MET A 247 -10.89 -12.27 78.69
C MET A 247 -9.48 -12.58 78.19
N GLU A 248 -8.74 -13.43 78.90
CA GLU A 248 -7.44 -13.92 78.44
C GLU A 248 -7.55 -14.71 77.15
N ARG A 249 -8.53 -15.62 77.03
CA ARG A 249 -8.78 -16.36 75.79
C ARG A 249 -9.15 -15.44 74.63
N ALA A 250 -9.98 -14.45 74.89
CA ALA A 250 -10.39 -13.45 73.90
C ALA A 250 -9.19 -12.65 73.39
N ALA A 251 -8.32 -12.17 74.28
CA ALA A 251 -7.10 -11.45 73.91
C ALA A 251 -6.14 -12.31 73.09
N GLU A 252 -5.95 -13.58 73.47
CA GLU A 252 -5.08 -14.51 72.74
C GLU A 252 -5.62 -14.86 71.34
N GLU A 253 -6.92 -15.09 71.21
CA GLU A 253 -7.53 -15.36 69.91
C GLU A 253 -7.49 -14.13 68.98
N MET A 254 -7.63 -12.93 69.54
CA MET A 254 -7.44 -11.68 68.80
C MET A 254 -6.01 -11.52 68.28
N ARG A 255 -5.00 -11.82 69.12
CA ARG A 255 -3.59 -11.86 68.69
C ARG A 255 -3.37 -12.88 67.59
N ALA A 256 -3.92 -14.09 67.73
CA ALA A 256 -3.78 -15.14 66.74
C ALA A 256 -4.40 -14.74 65.39
N ARG A 257 -5.58 -14.10 65.40
CA ARG A 257 -6.23 -13.58 64.18
C ARG A 257 -5.43 -12.46 63.54
N LEU A 258 -4.94 -11.50 64.32
CA LEU A 258 -4.08 -10.43 63.85
C LEU A 258 -2.82 -10.99 63.17
N ALA A 259 -2.15 -11.97 63.81
CA ALA A 259 -1.01 -12.64 63.23
C ALA A 259 -1.37 -13.35 61.92
N ALA A 260 -2.48 -14.10 61.88
CA ALA A 260 -2.93 -14.80 60.69
C ALA A 260 -3.23 -13.84 59.53
N THR A 261 -4.00 -12.77 59.75
CA THR A 261 -4.33 -11.79 58.70
C THR A 261 -3.09 -11.05 58.21
N SER A 262 -2.13 -10.78 59.09
CA SER A 262 -0.88 -10.14 58.71
C SER A 262 0.01 -11.02 57.81
N GLU A 263 0.08 -12.33 58.10
CA GLU A 263 0.79 -13.29 57.25
C GLU A 263 0.06 -13.49 55.92
N GLU A 264 -1.28 -13.52 55.94
CA GLU A 264 -2.08 -13.59 54.72
C GLU A 264 -1.86 -12.35 53.84
N LEU A 265 -1.91 -11.14 54.40
CA LEU A 265 -1.60 -9.90 53.69
C LEU A 265 -0.21 -9.96 53.07
N ARG A 266 0.79 -10.41 53.84
CA ARG A 266 2.16 -10.57 53.35
C ARG A 266 2.23 -11.55 52.18
N ALA A 267 1.56 -12.70 52.29
CA ALA A 267 1.51 -13.72 51.26
C ALA A 267 0.79 -13.22 49.99
N GLN A 268 -0.27 -12.42 50.14
CA GLN A 268 -1.00 -11.83 49.03
C GLN A 268 -0.23 -10.69 48.35
N LEU A 269 0.61 -9.93 49.05
CA LEU A 269 1.33 -8.81 48.46
C LEU A 269 2.70 -9.19 47.87
N ARG A 270 3.32 -10.27 48.35
CA ARG A 270 4.62 -10.75 47.85
C ARG A 270 4.65 -11.03 46.33
N PRO A 271 3.63 -11.65 45.71
CA PRO A 271 3.60 -11.83 44.26
C PRO A 271 3.62 -10.51 43.48
N LEU A 272 3.03 -9.43 44.00
CA LEU A 272 3.03 -8.12 43.32
C LEU A 272 4.44 -7.52 43.23
N ALA A 273 5.27 -7.72 44.26
CA ALA A 273 6.67 -7.31 44.22
C ALA A 273 7.48 -8.15 43.21
N GLN A 274 7.15 -9.44 43.06
CA GLN A 274 7.76 -10.31 42.04
C GLN A 274 7.33 -9.91 40.62
N GLU A 275 6.03 -9.69 40.40
CA GLU A 275 5.48 -9.24 39.11
C GLU A 275 6.06 -7.88 38.70
N LEU A 276 6.28 -6.96 39.65
CA LEU A 276 6.96 -5.70 39.38
C LEU A 276 8.41 -5.91 38.93
N ARG A 277 9.13 -6.85 39.56
CA ARG A 277 10.50 -7.22 39.16
C ARG A 277 10.54 -7.87 37.78
N GLU A 278 9.58 -8.73 37.47
CA GLU A 278 9.45 -9.34 36.14
C GLU A 278 9.09 -8.28 35.08
N ALA A 279 8.16 -7.38 35.38
CA ALA A 279 7.82 -6.26 34.50
C ALA A 279 9.03 -5.34 34.24
N ALA A 280 9.88 -5.14 35.25
CA ALA A 280 11.13 -4.40 35.14
C ALA A 280 12.21 -5.10 34.30
N SER A 281 12.14 -6.43 34.16
CA SER A 281 13.05 -7.22 33.32
C SER A 281 12.60 -7.39 31.87
N GLY A 282 11.38 -6.95 31.53
CA GLY A 282 10.86 -6.96 30.17
C GLY A 282 11.13 -5.67 29.40
N ASP A 283 10.65 -5.60 28.16
CA ASP A 283 10.80 -4.40 27.33
C ASP A 283 10.02 -3.21 27.88
N ALA A 284 10.54 -2.00 27.65
CA ALA A 284 9.97 -0.74 28.14
C ALA A 284 8.48 -0.53 27.76
N GLY A 285 8.06 -1.04 26.60
CA GLY A 285 6.65 -1.02 26.18
C GLY A 285 5.76 -1.87 27.11
N SER A 286 6.20 -3.09 27.42
CA SER A 286 5.49 -4.01 28.31
C SER A 286 5.43 -3.52 29.75
N LEU A 287 6.47 -2.82 30.21
CA LEU A 287 6.53 -2.22 31.54
C LEU A 287 5.40 -1.21 31.75
N ARG A 288 5.21 -0.28 30.80
CA ARG A 288 4.18 0.76 30.90
C ARG A 288 2.77 0.16 31.01
N GLU A 289 2.51 -0.90 30.26
CA GLU A 289 1.22 -1.60 30.27
C GLU A 289 0.98 -2.36 31.58
N ARG A 290 2.06 -2.82 32.26
CA ARG A 290 1.98 -3.60 33.50
C ARG A 290 1.95 -2.77 34.78
N LEU A 291 2.56 -1.58 34.80
CA LEU A 291 2.67 -0.78 36.03
C LEU A 291 1.33 -0.28 36.59
N ALA A 292 0.45 0.23 35.72
CA ALA A 292 -0.86 0.73 36.14
C ALA A 292 -1.75 -0.37 36.78
N PRO A 293 -1.94 -1.55 36.17
CA PRO A 293 -2.72 -2.61 36.78
C PRO A 293 -2.06 -3.15 38.06
N LEU A 294 -0.73 -3.22 38.16
CA LEU A 294 -0.04 -3.62 39.40
C LEU A 294 -0.34 -2.68 40.57
N ALA A 295 -0.28 -1.37 40.34
CA ALA A 295 -0.63 -0.38 41.37
C ALA A 295 -2.09 -0.50 41.81
N GLN A 296 -3.01 -0.76 40.88
CA GLN A 296 -4.42 -0.97 41.18
C GLN A 296 -4.65 -2.27 41.98
N GLN A 297 -3.98 -3.36 41.61
CA GLN A 297 -4.05 -4.64 42.33
C GLN A 297 -3.50 -4.52 43.74
N LEU A 298 -2.38 -3.81 43.95
CA LEU A 298 -1.83 -3.52 45.27
C LEU A 298 -2.87 -2.85 46.16
N ASN A 299 -3.48 -1.77 45.67
CA ASN A 299 -4.47 -1.02 46.44
C ASN A 299 -5.72 -1.87 46.76
N GLN A 300 -6.16 -2.70 45.79
CA GLN A 300 -7.28 -3.62 46.00
C GLN A 300 -6.96 -4.70 47.03
N ARG A 301 -5.80 -5.36 46.97
CA ARG A 301 -5.41 -6.42 47.93
C ARG A 301 -5.27 -5.87 49.35
N VAL A 302 -4.64 -4.71 49.51
CA VAL A 302 -4.56 -4.04 50.82
C VAL A 302 -5.95 -3.72 51.36
N GLY A 303 -6.83 -3.11 50.55
CA GLY A 303 -8.19 -2.79 50.96
C GLY A 303 -9.02 -4.03 51.34
N GLN A 304 -8.91 -5.11 50.56
CA GLN A 304 -9.60 -6.38 50.83
C GLN A 304 -9.12 -7.03 52.13
N SER A 305 -7.81 -7.03 52.39
CA SER A 305 -7.28 -7.62 53.62
C SER A 305 -7.64 -6.80 54.85
N LEU A 306 -7.69 -5.47 54.75
CA LEU A 306 -8.14 -4.61 55.85
C LEU A 306 -9.63 -4.84 56.15
N GLU A 307 -10.45 -4.94 55.12
CA GLU A 307 -11.87 -5.25 55.28
C GLU A 307 -12.10 -6.65 55.84
N ALA A 308 -11.32 -7.65 55.39
CA ALA A 308 -11.37 -9.01 55.93
C ALA A 308 -10.97 -9.03 57.42
N PHE A 309 -9.92 -8.30 57.81
CA PHE A 309 -9.56 -8.13 59.22
C PHE A 309 -10.73 -7.53 60.02
N ARG A 310 -11.31 -6.44 59.53
CA ARG A 310 -12.45 -5.76 60.17
C ARG A 310 -13.64 -6.71 60.36
N GLN A 311 -13.99 -7.49 59.34
CA GLN A 311 -15.08 -8.46 59.41
C GLN A 311 -14.79 -9.63 60.35
N GLN A 312 -13.54 -10.06 60.46
CA GLN A 312 -13.14 -11.12 61.40
C GLN A 312 -13.03 -10.61 62.84
N ALA A 313 -12.71 -9.32 63.04
CA ALA A 313 -12.61 -8.68 64.35
C ALA A 313 -13.97 -8.22 64.91
N ALA A 314 -14.93 -7.86 64.05
CA ALA A 314 -16.24 -7.34 64.48
C ALA A 314 -17.05 -8.29 65.40
N PRO A 315 -17.20 -9.60 65.09
CA PRO A 315 -17.90 -10.54 65.96
C PRO A 315 -17.24 -10.67 67.33
N PHE A 316 -15.94 -10.39 67.41
CA PHE A 316 -15.17 -10.43 68.63
C PHE A 316 -15.68 -9.38 69.61
N GLY A 317 -15.72 -8.11 69.20
CA GLY A 317 -16.21 -7.04 70.05
C GLY A 317 -17.68 -7.18 70.45
N GLU A 318 -18.54 -7.61 69.52
CA GLU A 318 -19.95 -7.81 69.81
C GLU A 318 -20.23 -8.99 70.76
N THR A 319 -19.63 -10.15 70.50
CA THR A 319 -19.85 -11.37 71.31
C THR A 319 -19.27 -11.18 72.71
N PHE A 320 -18.08 -10.60 72.77
CA PHE A 320 -17.40 -10.28 74.01
C PHE A 320 -18.17 -9.26 74.85
N GLY A 321 -18.62 -8.16 74.24
CA GLY A 321 -19.42 -7.14 74.91
C GLY A 321 -20.70 -7.73 75.50
N LYS A 322 -21.41 -8.60 74.74
CA LYS A 322 -22.60 -9.31 75.23
C LYS A 322 -22.30 -10.23 76.41
N GLN A 323 -21.22 -11.00 76.34
CA GLN A 323 -20.82 -11.93 77.41
C GLN A 323 -20.41 -11.21 78.70
N LEU A 324 -19.72 -10.07 78.56
CA LEU A 324 -19.36 -9.23 79.70
C LEU A 324 -20.61 -8.69 80.38
N VAL A 325 -21.50 -8.04 79.62
CA VAL A 325 -22.76 -7.46 80.14
C VAL A 325 -23.58 -8.52 80.85
N GLN A 326 -23.76 -9.69 80.25
CA GLN A 326 -24.50 -10.79 80.86
C GLN A 326 -23.92 -11.20 82.22
N ARG A 327 -22.60 -11.29 82.33
CA ARG A 327 -21.93 -11.66 83.60
C ARG A 327 -21.98 -10.57 84.64
N LEU A 328 -21.91 -9.30 84.23
CA LEU A 328 -22.10 -8.16 85.12
C LEU A 328 -23.53 -8.13 85.68
N GLU A 329 -24.55 -8.39 84.84
CA GLU A 329 -25.94 -8.50 85.28
C GLU A 329 -26.17 -9.69 86.22
N GLU A 330 -25.58 -10.86 85.96
CA GLU A 330 -25.64 -12.00 86.86
C GLU A 330 -25.01 -11.71 88.23
N MET A 331 -23.91 -10.93 88.26
CA MET A 331 -23.30 -10.48 89.51
C MET A 331 -24.20 -9.48 90.24
N ARG A 332 -24.82 -8.55 89.51
CA ARG A 332 -25.77 -7.56 90.04
C ARG A 332 -26.97 -8.23 90.72
N GLY A 333 -27.60 -9.21 90.08
CA GLY A 333 -28.75 -9.92 90.66
C GLY A 333 -28.43 -10.71 91.93
N LYS A 334 -27.16 -11.08 92.17
CA LYS A 334 -26.73 -11.70 93.44
C LYS A 334 -26.47 -10.68 94.55
N LEU A 335 -26.36 -9.41 94.21
CA LEU A 335 -26.02 -8.29 95.09
C LEU A 335 -27.23 -7.47 95.56
N ASP A 336 -28.44 -7.76 95.03
CA ASP A 336 -29.73 -7.07 95.28
C ASP A 336 -30.15 -6.91 96.77
N SER A 337 -29.40 -7.45 97.73
CA SER A 337 -29.60 -7.23 99.17
C SER A 337 -28.39 -6.54 99.83
N GLY A 338 -28.19 -5.24 99.53
CA GLY A 338 -27.37 -4.34 100.36
C GLY A 338 -26.05 -3.84 99.78
N ALA A 339 -25.84 -3.91 98.46
CA ALA A 339 -24.51 -3.69 97.86
C ALA A 339 -24.34 -2.43 96.98
N ALA A 340 -24.88 -1.29 97.40
CA ALA A 340 -24.89 -0.04 96.62
C ALA A 340 -23.51 0.43 96.09
N GLY A 341 -22.39 0.07 96.71
CA GLY A 341 -21.05 0.45 96.25
C GLY A 341 -20.41 -0.48 95.22
N VAL A 342 -20.91 -1.72 95.09
CA VAL A 342 -20.41 -2.68 94.08
C VAL A 342 -21.07 -2.44 92.73
N GLU A 343 -22.30 -1.94 92.76
CA GLU A 343 -23.11 -1.64 91.58
C GLU A 343 -22.50 -0.50 90.74
N ASP A 344 -22.05 0.58 91.38
CA ASP A 344 -21.32 1.67 90.72
C ASP A 344 -20.01 1.18 90.04
N HIS A 345 -19.31 0.22 90.64
CA HIS A 345 -18.09 -0.37 90.06
C HIS A 345 -18.38 -1.30 88.88
N LEU A 346 -19.52 -1.99 88.89
CA LEU A 346 -19.96 -2.83 87.77
C LEU A 346 -20.35 -1.99 86.54
N GLU A 347 -21.06 -0.87 86.73
CA GLU A 347 -21.41 0.04 85.63
C GLU A 347 -20.17 0.69 85.00
N LEU A 348 -19.20 1.11 85.82
CA LEU A 348 -17.94 1.68 85.35
C LEU A 348 -17.15 0.67 84.49
N LEU A 349 -17.06 -0.58 84.96
CA LEU A 349 -16.42 -1.67 84.24
C LEU A 349 -17.11 -1.98 82.91
N GLU A 350 -18.44 -2.02 82.88
CA GLU A 350 -19.19 -2.22 81.63
C GLU A 350 -18.83 -1.14 80.60
N LYS A 351 -18.84 0.11 81.04
CA LYS A 351 -18.60 1.27 80.18
C LYS A 351 -17.17 1.28 79.64
N GLU A 352 -16.16 1.11 80.50
CA GLU A 352 -14.75 1.10 80.08
C GLU A 352 -14.47 0.01 79.05
N VAL A 353 -15.01 -1.19 79.27
CA VAL A 353 -14.77 -2.30 78.34
C VAL A 353 -15.50 -2.08 77.01
N ARG A 354 -16.74 -1.56 77.01
CA ARG A 354 -17.44 -1.19 75.77
C ARG A 354 -16.67 -0.13 74.97
N GLU A 355 -16.16 0.91 75.63
CA GLU A 355 -15.41 1.98 74.96
C GLU A 355 -14.11 1.44 74.33
N LYS A 356 -13.38 0.58 75.03
CA LYS A 356 -12.13 -0.01 74.50
C LYS A 356 -12.37 -0.98 73.35
N VAL A 357 -13.41 -1.79 73.43
CA VAL A 357 -13.81 -2.68 72.34
C VAL A 357 -14.21 -1.86 71.10
N ALA A 358 -14.98 -0.79 71.28
CA ALA A 358 -15.36 0.10 70.19
C ALA A 358 -14.13 0.82 69.59
N ALA A 359 -13.20 1.30 70.42
CA ALA A 359 -11.97 1.93 69.97
C ALA A 359 -11.12 0.97 69.11
N PHE A 360 -11.00 -0.29 69.53
CA PHE A 360 -10.31 -1.33 68.77
C PHE A 360 -10.95 -1.58 67.40
N LEU A 361 -12.29 -1.66 67.32
CA LEU A 361 -13.01 -1.87 66.05
C LEU A 361 -13.01 -0.66 65.11
N SER A 362 -12.71 0.52 65.64
CA SER A 362 -12.67 1.78 64.89
C SER A 362 -11.30 2.14 64.31
N THR A 363 -10.26 1.38 64.68
CA THR A 363 -8.89 1.51 64.17
C THR A 363 -8.71 0.66 62.92
#